data_AF-A0ABD2W025-F1
#
_entry.id   AF-A0ABD2W025-F1
#
_cell.length_a   1.000
_cell.length_b   1.000
_cell.length_c   1.000
_cell.angle_alpha   90.00
_cell.angle_beta   90.00
_cell.angle_gamma   90.00
#
_symmetry.space_group_name_H-M   'P 1'
#
loop_
_entity.id
_entity.type
_entity.pdbx_description
1 polymer ?
#
loop_
_entity_poly.entity_id
_entity_poly.type
_entity_poly.pdbx_seq_one_letter_code
_entity_poly.pdbx_strand_id
1 'polypeptide(L)'
;MVRLLVKKITDNQFLYDTTVDTKIDDIIKEITIIHNGRLKVTRLTYDLEELANHGTMLPQNMQGLTDEQIEELHLVDEWGEKCCPSGGWTFNKDIMGEWFLTLNKKVG
;
A
#
# COMPACT_ATOMS: atom_id res chain seq x y z
N MET A 1 -7.51 -18.38 -31.53
CA MET A 1 -7.04 -17.66 -30.32
C MET A 1 -6.43 -16.36 -30.77
N VAL A 2 -6.87 -15.23 -30.22
CA VAL A 2 -6.37 -13.88 -30.50
C VAL A 2 -5.72 -13.35 -29.25
N ARG A 3 -4.50 -12.81 -29.37
CA ARG A 3 -3.76 -12.22 -28.26
C ARG A 3 -3.62 -10.73 -28.47
N LEU A 4 -4.11 -9.95 -27.52
CA LEU A 4 -4.07 -8.49 -27.53
C LEU A 4 -2.98 -8.01 -26.57
N LEU A 5 -2.07 -7.18 -27.07
CA LEU A 5 -1.11 -6.45 -26.24
C LEU A 5 -1.71 -5.11 -25.85
N VAL A 6 -2.11 -4.99 -24.58
CA VAL A 6 -2.62 -3.75 -24.02
C VAL A 6 -1.44 -2.84 -23.71
N LYS A 7 -1.47 -1.63 -24.28
CA LYS A 7 -0.43 -0.61 -24.09
C LYS A 7 -1.00 0.66 -23.50
N LYS A 8 -0.17 1.39 -22.75
CA LYS A 8 -0.42 2.77 -22.35
C LYS A 8 0.65 3.64 -23.01
N ILE A 9 0.26 4.41 -24.04
CA ILE A 9 1.16 5.22 -24.86
C ILE A 9 2.25 4.33 -25.50
N THR A 10 3.43 4.24 -24.89
CA THR A 10 4.57 3.43 -25.34
C THR A 10 4.82 2.22 -24.46
N ASP A 11 4.22 2.17 -23.28
CA ASP A 11 4.49 1.15 -22.27
C ASP A 11 3.58 -0.07 -22.41
N ASN A 12 4.18 -1.25 -22.34
CA ASN A 12 3.48 -2.53 -22.47
C ASN A 12 2.89 -2.91 -21.11
N GLN A 13 1.57 -2.96 -21.02
CA GLN A 13 0.88 -3.19 -19.76
C GLN A 13 0.70 -4.69 -19.49
N PHE A 14 -0.04 -5.39 -20.35
CA PHE A 14 -0.32 -6.82 -20.22
C PHE A 14 -0.82 -7.43 -21.53
N LEU A 15 -0.80 -8.76 -21.58
CA LEU A 15 -1.40 -9.55 -22.65
C LEU A 15 -2.79 -10.01 -22.23
N TYR A 16 -3.75 -9.93 -23.14
CA TYR A 16 -5.12 -10.40 -22.94
C TYR A 16 -5.49 -11.35 -24.09
N ASP A 17 -5.88 -12.57 -23.74
CA ASP A 17 -6.21 -13.62 -24.70
C ASP A 17 -7.73 -13.73 -24.85
N THR A 18 -8.22 -13.80 -26.09
CA THR A 18 -9.65 -13.88 -26.44
C THR A 18 -9.89 -14.67 -27.73
N THR A 19 -11.15 -14.83 -28.14
CA THR A 19 -11.54 -15.44 -29.42
C THR A 19 -12.04 -14.38 -30.40
N VAL A 20 -12.12 -14.75 -31.69
CA VAL A 20 -12.57 -13.84 -32.76
C VAL A 20 -14.08 -13.55 -32.66
N ASP A 21 -14.83 -14.43 -32.00
CA ASP A 21 -16.29 -14.35 -31.86
C ASP A 21 -16.75 -13.32 -30.81
N THR A 22 -15.83 -12.88 -29.95
CA THR A 22 -16.12 -11.96 -28.84
C THR A 22 -16.34 -10.54 -29.35
N LYS A 23 -17.39 -9.88 -28.85
CA LYS A 23 -17.68 -8.49 -29.22
C LYS A 23 -16.62 -7.55 -28.63
N ILE A 24 -16.26 -6.53 -29.41
CA ILE A 24 -15.28 -5.52 -29.02
C ILE A 24 -15.71 -4.80 -27.74
N ASP A 25 -17.00 -4.48 -27.58
CA ASP A 25 -17.52 -3.79 -26.39
C ASP A 25 -17.29 -4.60 -25.11
N ASP A 26 -17.41 -5.92 -25.19
CA ASP A 26 -17.23 -6.80 -24.03
C ASP A 26 -15.73 -6.93 -23.70
N ILE A 27 -14.87 -7.03 -24.72
CA ILE A 27 -13.40 -6.99 -24.57
C ILE A 27 -12.98 -5.68 -23.88
N ILE A 28 -13.52 -4.53 -24.29
CA ILE A 28 -13.18 -3.23 -23.70
C ILE A 28 -13.58 -3.18 -22.22
N LYS A 29 -14.77 -3.66 -21.86
CA LYS A 29 -15.23 -3.71 -20.46
C LYS A 29 -14.30 -4.58 -19.61
N GLU A 30 -13.95 -5.76 -20.09
CA GLU A 30 -13.06 -6.69 -19.36
C GLU A 30 -11.65 -6.10 -19.16
N ILE A 31 -11.05 -5.57 -20.22
CA ILE A 31 -9.74 -4.92 -20.14
C ILE A 31 -9.77 -3.74 -19.16
N THR A 32 -10.86 -2.96 -19.16
CA THR A 32 -11.04 -1.82 -18.24
C THR A 32 -11.09 -2.29 -16.78
N ILE A 33 -11.81 -3.38 -16.49
CA ILE A 33 -11.87 -3.97 -15.15
C ILE A 33 -10.48 -4.43 -14.71
N ILE A 34 -9.75 -5.14 -15.57
CA ILE A 34 -8.39 -5.61 -15.27
C ILE A 34 -7.45 -4.43 -15.00
N HIS A 35 -7.48 -3.41 -15.86
CA HIS A 35 -6.64 -2.23 -15.71
C HIS A 35 -6.90 -1.51 -14.38
N ASN A 36 -8.18 -1.27 -14.06
CA ASN A 36 -8.56 -0.64 -12.79
C ASN A 36 -8.20 -1.51 -11.57
N GLY A 37 -8.35 -2.82 -11.69
CA GLY A 37 -7.94 -3.77 -10.65
C GLY A 37 -6.43 -3.67 -10.37
N ARG A 38 -5.61 -3.63 -11.42
CA ARG A 38 -4.16 -3.44 -11.28
C ARG A 38 -3.80 -2.14 -10.60
N LEU A 39 -4.42 -1.03 -10.98
CA LEU A 39 -4.18 0.27 -10.33
C LEU A 39 -4.49 0.22 -8.83
N LYS A 40 -5.57 -0.48 -8.42
CA LYS A 40 -5.90 -0.65 -7.00
C LYS A 40 -4.86 -1.48 -6.25
N VAL A 41 -4.42 -2.60 -6.83
CA VAL A 41 -3.38 -3.44 -6.23
C VAL A 41 -2.07 -2.67 -6.09
N THR A 42 -1.67 -1.95 -7.13
CA THR A 42 -0.45 -1.12 -7.12
C THR A 42 -0.52 -0.02 -6.04
N ARG A 43 -1.70 0.61 -5.84
CA ARG A 43 -1.87 1.57 -4.75
C ARG A 43 -1.69 0.91 -3.39
N LEU A 44 -2.34 -0.24 -3.17
CA LEU A 44 -2.19 -0.99 -1.92
C LEU A 44 -0.73 -1.40 -1.65
N THR A 45 0.04 -1.76 -2.69
CA THR A 45 1.46 -2.11 -2.48
C THR A 45 2.27 -0.91 -2.02
N TYR A 46 2.02 0.29 -2.56
CA TYR A 46 2.68 1.51 -2.08
C TYR A 46 2.27 1.84 -0.65
N ASP A 47 0.98 1.79 -0.34
CA ASP A 47 0.47 2.07 1.00
C ASP A 47 1.03 1.05 2.04
N LEU A 48 1.23 -0.21 1.64
CA LEU A 48 1.84 -1.24 2.49
C LEU A 48 3.33 -0.99 2.75
N GLU A 49 4.07 -0.47 1.76
CA GLU A 49 5.47 -0.08 1.95
C GLU A 49 5.58 1.10 2.92
N GLU A 50 4.72 2.12 2.78
CA GLU A 50 4.66 3.24 3.72
C GLU A 50 4.28 2.77 5.13
N LEU A 51 3.25 1.93 5.26
CA LEU A 51 2.85 1.34 6.54
C LEU A 51 3.97 0.51 7.17
N ALA A 52 4.69 -0.26 6.35
CA ALA A 52 5.79 -1.09 6.81
C ALA A 52 7.00 -0.27 7.23
N ASN A 53 7.22 0.92 6.69
CA ASN A 53 8.32 1.81 7.05
C ASN A 53 7.95 2.73 8.21
N HIS A 54 6.72 3.23 8.26
CA HIS A 54 6.33 4.35 9.11
C HIS A 54 5.38 3.96 10.24
N GLY A 55 4.77 2.78 10.14
CA GLY A 55 3.77 2.31 11.08
C GLY A 55 2.40 2.94 10.83
N THR A 56 1.47 2.70 11.75
CA THR A 56 0.11 3.21 11.64
C THR A 56 0.06 4.72 11.77
N MET A 57 -0.93 5.34 11.12
CA MET A 57 -1.24 6.75 11.33
C MET A 57 -1.49 7.02 12.83
N LEU A 58 -1.18 8.21 13.33
CA LEU A 58 -1.54 8.59 14.70
C LEU A 58 -3.04 8.88 14.84
N PRO A 59 -3.62 8.71 16.04
CA PRO A 59 -4.98 9.15 16.37
C PRO A 59 -5.21 10.64 16.06
N GLN A 60 -6.45 11.03 15.74
CA GLN A 60 -6.79 12.40 15.30
C GLN A 60 -6.37 13.50 16.31
N ASN A 61 -6.40 13.19 17.60
CA ASN A 61 -5.98 14.09 18.68
C ASN A 61 -4.46 14.25 18.81
N MET A 62 -3.67 13.40 18.14
CA MET A 62 -2.20 13.41 18.18
C MET A 62 -1.58 13.87 16.85
N GLN A 63 -2.37 13.94 15.77
CA GLN A 63 -1.88 14.37 14.46
C GLN A 63 -1.45 15.85 14.47
N GLY A 64 -0.22 16.11 14.04
CA GLY A 64 0.35 17.46 13.95
C GLY A 64 0.92 18.01 15.26
N LEU A 65 0.94 17.21 16.33
CA LEU A 65 1.65 17.52 17.56
C LEU A 65 3.08 16.97 17.52
N THR A 66 4.00 17.64 18.21
CA THR A 66 5.33 17.08 18.46
C THR A 66 5.29 16.02 19.55
N ASP A 67 6.29 15.14 19.61
CA ASP A 67 6.35 14.09 20.64
C ASP A 67 6.36 14.69 22.06
N GLU A 68 7.01 15.84 22.22
CA GLU A 68 7.05 16.60 23.49
C GLU A 68 5.65 17.06 23.92
N GLN A 69 4.84 17.56 22.98
CA GLN A 69 3.46 17.98 23.24
C GLN A 69 2.56 16.80 23.54
N ILE A 70 2.78 15.66 22.87
CA ILE A 70 2.06 14.41 23.12
C ILE A 70 2.33 13.91 24.55
N GLU A 71 3.59 13.96 24.99
CA GLU A 71 4.00 13.55 26.34
C GLU A 71 3.44 14.49 27.41
N GLU A 72 3.49 15.81 27.19
CA GLU A 72 2.93 16.83 28.09
C GLU A 72 1.40 16.68 28.25
N LEU A 73 0.70 16.38 27.15
CA LEU A 73 -0.74 16.17 27.15
C LEU A 73 -1.15 14.76 27.56
N HIS A 74 -0.19 13.88 27.86
CA HIS A 74 -0.41 12.47 28.22
C HIS A 74 -1.33 11.72 27.22
N LEU A 75 -1.17 11.99 25.92
CA LEU A 75 -1.96 11.34 24.89
C LEU A 75 -1.41 9.94 24.62
N VAL A 76 -2.32 8.96 24.47
CA VAL A 76 -1.98 7.56 24.26
C VAL A 76 -2.37 7.14 22.85
N ASP A 77 -1.43 6.49 22.14
CA ASP A 77 -1.72 5.88 20.85
C ASP A 77 -2.39 4.50 21.04
N GLU A 78 -3.72 4.51 21.01
CA GLU A 78 -4.53 3.29 21.09
C GLU A 78 -4.36 2.37 19.86
N TRP A 79 -3.91 2.91 18.72
CA TRP A 79 -3.79 2.14 17.48
C TRP A 79 -2.49 1.36 17.43
N GLY A 80 -1.39 1.89 17.97
CA GLY A 80 -0.11 1.19 18.08
C GLY A 80 -0.21 -0.16 18.81
N GLU A 81 -1.00 -0.25 19.88
CA GLU A 81 -1.22 -1.52 20.60
C GLU A 81 -2.15 -2.47 19.84
N LYS A 82 -3.22 -1.94 19.24
CA LYS A 82 -4.25 -2.74 18.58
C LYS A 82 -3.79 -3.31 17.23
N CYS A 83 -2.97 -2.57 16.50
CA CYS A 83 -2.56 -2.88 15.14
C CYS A 83 -1.18 -3.56 15.09
N CYS A 84 -0.90 -4.46 16.04
CA CYS A 84 0.33 -5.22 16.06
C CYS A 84 0.34 -6.28 14.94
N PRO A 85 1.41 -6.35 14.12
CA PRO A 85 1.55 -7.40 13.12
C PRO A 85 1.69 -8.76 13.80
N SER A 86 1.15 -9.81 13.15
CA SER A 86 1.24 -11.18 13.66
C SER A 86 2.68 -11.69 13.85
N GLY A 87 3.67 -11.06 13.20
CA GLY A 87 5.10 -11.36 13.34
C GLY A 87 5.83 -10.59 14.44
N GLY A 88 5.13 -9.74 15.19
CA GLY A 88 5.73 -8.73 16.05
C GLY A 88 6.30 -7.56 15.24
N TRP A 89 6.87 -6.58 15.94
CA TRP A 89 7.52 -5.42 15.34
C TRP A 89 8.82 -5.12 16.09
N THR A 90 9.73 -4.40 15.44
CA THR A 90 10.99 -3.96 16.03
C THR A 90 11.14 -2.47 15.83
N PHE A 91 11.50 -1.74 16.88
CA PHE A 91 11.77 -0.32 16.76
C PHE A 91 13.15 -0.11 16.11
N ASN A 92 13.17 0.44 14.90
CA ASN A 92 14.42 0.80 14.23
C ASN A 92 14.56 2.32 14.31
N LYS A 93 15.45 2.78 15.19
CA LYS A 93 15.67 4.21 15.41
C LYS A 93 16.72 4.70 14.42
N ASP A 94 16.33 5.57 13.49
CA ASP A 94 17.27 6.15 12.55
C ASP A 94 18.23 7.13 13.26
N ILE A 95 19.47 7.22 12.79
CA ILE A 95 20.57 7.94 13.48
C ILE A 95 20.33 9.47 13.48
N MET A 96 19.47 9.97 12.60
CA MET A 96 19.16 11.40 12.43
C MET A 96 17.84 11.88 13.06
N GLY A 97 17.11 11.04 13.80
CA GLY A 97 15.98 11.51 14.60
C GLY A 97 14.66 11.76 13.85
N GLU A 98 14.50 11.25 12.62
CA GLU A 98 13.17 11.11 12.01
C GLU A 98 12.63 9.69 12.31
N TRP A 99 11.45 9.64 12.91
CA TRP A 99 10.83 8.42 13.42
C TRP A 99 10.17 7.62 12.31
N PHE A 100 10.50 6.33 12.19
CA PHE A 100 9.82 5.41 11.28
C PHE A 100 9.78 3.98 11.84
N LEU A 101 8.57 3.45 12.08
CA LEU A 101 8.34 2.08 12.54
C LEU A 101 8.55 1.08 11.39
N THR A 102 9.74 0.46 11.32
CA THR A 102 10.00 -0.59 10.32
C THR A 102 9.57 -1.99 10.76
N LEU A 103 8.67 -2.62 10.01
CA LEU A 103 8.27 -4.02 10.16
C LEU A 103 9.32 -4.96 9.55
N ASN A 104 10.35 -5.33 10.33
CA ASN A 104 11.29 -6.35 9.89
C ASN A 104 10.80 -7.76 10.21
N LYS A 105 10.68 -8.57 9.15
CA LYS A 105 10.42 -10.01 9.16
C LYS A 105 11.53 -10.72 9.95
N LYS A 106 11.19 -11.42 11.05
CA LYS A 106 12.10 -12.40 11.66
C LYS A 106 12.44 -13.47 10.60
N VAL A 107 13.67 -13.44 10.10
CA VAL A 107 14.26 -14.57 9.39
C VAL A 107 14.66 -15.58 10.47
N GLY A 108 14.11 -16.79 10.36
CA GLY A 108 14.44 -17.92 11.23
C GLY A 108 15.80 -18.52 10.92
#